data_AF-A0A7Y4GX82-F1
#
_entry.id   AF-A0A7Y4GX82-F1
#
_cell.length_a   1.000
_cell.length_b   1.000
_cell.length_c   1.000
_cell.angle_alpha   90.00
_cell.angle_beta   90.00
_cell.angle_gamma   90.00
#
_symmetry.space_group_name_H-M   'P 1'
#
loop_
_entity.id
_entity.type
_entity.pdbx_description
1 polymer ?
#
loop_
_entity_poly.entity_id
_entity_poly.type
_entity_poly.pdbx_seq_one_letter_code
_entity_poly.pdbx_strand_id
1 'polypeptide(L)'
;MSTTGAIFQPELIELMKSVLDQATLTIPEPKRTSAMKAEIASHILACAAKGERNPAALKMAALAAVVECSHYSHDIPPQRRGVPLP
;
A
#
# COMPACT_ATOMS: atom_id res chain seq x y z
N MET A 1 3.45 -21.48 18.15
CA MET A 1 2.59 -20.86 17.13
C MET A 1 3.08 -21.35 15.78
N SER A 2 2.36 -22.26 15.13
CA SER A 2 2.77 -22.77 13.82
C SER A 2 2.53 -21.67 12.80
N THR A 3 3.58 -20.95 12.43
CA THR A 3 3.56 -20.07 11.25
C THR A 3 3.48 -20.99 10.04
N THR A 4 2.27 -21.36 9.63
CA THR A 4 2.05 -21.99 8.34
C THR A 4 2.50 -20.98 7.29
N GLY A 5 3.74 -21.11 6.84
CA GLY A 5 4.25 -20.30 5.74
C GLY A 5 3.28 -20.46 4.59
N ALA A 6 2.71 -19.35 4.12
CA ALA A 6 1.88 -19.38 2.94
C ALA A 6 2.73 -19.97 1.79
N ILE A 7 2.33 -21.15 1.31
CA ILE A 7 3.01 -21.79 0.19
C ILE A 7 2.56 -21.05 -1.07
N PHE A 8 3.39 -20.11 -1.50
CA PHE A 8 3.20 -19.43 -2.77
C PHE A 8 3.86 -20.25 -3.87
N GLN A 9 3.09 -20.58 -4.91
CA GLN A 9 3.64 -21.19 -6.12
C GLN A 9 4.61 -20.21 -6.80
N PRO A 10 5.67 -20.68 -7.48
CA PRO A 10 6.64 -19.81 -8.14
C PRO A 10 5.97 -18.84 -9.13
N GLU A 11 4.95 -19.28 -9.86
CA GLU A 11 4.15 -18.43 -10.76
C GLU A 11 3.43 -17.30 -10.01
N LEU A 12 2.94 -17.56 -8.80
CA LEU A 12 2.29 -16.56 -7.97
C LEU A 12 3.32 -15.56 -7.41
N ILE A 13 4.51 -16.01 -7.05
CA ILE A 13 5.60 -15.13 -6.60
C ILE A 13 6.02 -14.18 -7.74
N GLU A 14 6.19 -14.71 -8.95
CA GLU A 14 6.49 -13.92 -10.14
C GLU A 14 5.39 -12.89 -10.42
N LEU A 15 4.13 -13.30 -10.31
CA LEU A 15 2.97 -12.41 -10.44
C LEU A 15 3.04 -11.26 -9.42
N MET A 16 3.25 -11.58 -8.14
CA MET A 16 3.31 -10.59 -7.06
C MET A 16 4.47 -9.61 -7.24
N LYS A 17 5.62 -10.10 -7.71
CA LYS A 17 6.79 -9.28 -8.05
C LYS A 17 6.49 -8.33 -9.22
N SER A 18 5.83 -8.83 -10.26
CA SER A 18 5.40 -8.02 -11.41
C SER A 18 4.39 -6.95 -10.99
N VAL A 19 3.41 -7.31 -10.15
CA VAL A 19 2.42 -6.39 -9.58
C VAL A 19 3.09 -5.31 -8.73
N LEU A 20 4.07 -5.67 -7.88
CA LEU A 20 4.84 -4.72 -7.09
C LEU A 20 5.58 -3.71 -7.98
N ASP A 21 6.24 -4.18 -9.04
CA ASP A 21 6.95 -3.29 -9.98
C ASP A 21 5.97 -2.32 -10.65
N GLN A 22 4.85 -2.84 -11.17
CA GLN A 22 3.79 -2.05 -11.79
C GLN A 22 3.15 -1.03 -10.82
N ALA A 23 2.93 -1.41 -9.57
CA ALA A 23 2.42 -0.51 -8.53
C ALA A 23 3.45 0.57 -8.16
N THR A 24 4.73 0.21 -8.13
CA THR A 24 5.82 1.16 -7.88
C THR A 24 5.93 2.17 -9.03
N LEU A 25 5.77 1.72 -10.29
CA LEU A 25 5.80 2.59 -11.47
C LEU A 25 4.66 3.62 -11.47
N THR A 26 3.47 3.25 -10.97
CA THR A 26 2.36 4.18 -10.81
C THR A 26 2.58 5.24 -9.72
N ILE A 27 3.54 5.02 -8.82
CA ILE A 27 3.91 6.02 -7.81
C ILE A 27 4.92 6.99 -8.43
N PRO A 28 4.74 8.31 -8.23
CA PRO A 28 5.70 9.31 -8.70
C PRO A 28 7.05 9.12 -7.99
N GLU A 29 8.16 9.28 -8.73
CA GLU A 29 9.54 9.13 -8.24
C GLU A 29 9.84 9.73 -6.86
N PRO A 30 9.41 10.98 -6.53
CA PRO A 30 9.66 11.55 -5.20
C PRO A 30 9.03 10.78 -4.05
N LYS A 31 8.03 9.93 -4.31
CA LYS A 31 7.31 9.12 -3.32
C LYS A 31 7.68 7.64 -3.36
N ARG A 32 8.55 7.18 -4.28
CA ARG A 32 9.03 5.78 -4.35
C ARG A 32 10.09 5.49 -3.28
N THR A 33 9.73 5.69 -2.02
CA THR A 33 10.62 5.36 -0.90
C THR A 33 10.65 3.85 -0.67
N SER A 34 11.72 3.37 -0.05
CA SER A 34 11.85 1.97 0.38
C SER A 34 10.66 1.53 1.25
N ALA A 35 10.25 2.40 2.18
CA ALA A 35 9.09 2.15 3.04
C ALA A 35 7.80 1.97 2.22
N MET A 36 7.57 2.82 1.22
CA MET A 36 6.38 2.71 0.37
C MET A 36 6.36 1.40 -0.43
N LYS A 37 7.52 0.98 -0.96
CA LYS A 37 7.64 -0.31 -1.66
C LYS A 37 7.40 -1.50 -0.71
N ALA A 38 7.87 -1.42 0.53
CA ALA A 38 7.67 -2.44 1.54
C ALA A 38 6.20 -2.56 1.97
N GLU A 39 5.49 -1.44 2.12
CA GLU A 39 4.06 -1.40 2.43
C GLU A 39 3.23 -2.06 1.32
N ILE A 40 3.54 -1.72 0.05
CA ILE A 40 2.90 -2.35 -1.12
C ILE A 40 3.14 -3.86 -1.13
N ALA A 41 4.38 -4.29 -0.97
CA ALA A 41 4.74 -5.70 -0.98
C ALA A 41 4.02 -6.46 0.12
N SER A 42 3.95 -5.88 1.33
CA SER A 42 3.24 -6.46 2.48
C SER A 42 1.75 -6.63 2.21
N HIS A 43 1.10 -5.63 1.60
CA HIS A 43 -0.32 -5.72 1.22
C HIS A 43 -0.58 -6.77 0.15
N ILE A 44 0.27 -6.84 -0.88
CA ILE A 44 0.17 -7.87 -1.93
C ILE A 44 0.29 -9.26 -1.30
N LEU A 45 1.25 -9.46 -0.41
CA LEU A 45 1.45 -10.71 0.33
C LEU A 45 0.25 -11.06 1.22
N ALA A 46 -0.30 -10.08 1.94
CA ALA A 46 -1.46 -10.29 2.80
C ALA A 46 -2.72 -10.66 2.01
N CYS A 47 -2.98 -10.02 0.87
CA CYS A 47 -4.09 -10.38 -0.02
C CYS A 47 -3.89 -11.77 -0.63
N ALA A 48 -2.69 -12.08 -1.11
CA ALA A 48 -2.39 -13.41 -1.65
C ALA A 48 -2.53 -14.51 -0.60
N ALA A 49 -2.13 -14.24 0.65
CA ALA A 49 -2.30 -15.17 1.76
C ALA A 49 -3.78 -15.43 2.09
N LYS A 50 -4.68 -14.46 1.85
CA LYS A 50 -6.14 -14.63 1.98
C LYS A 50 -6.77 -15.43 0.85
N GLY A 51 -6.01 -15.75 -0.21
CA GLY A 51 -6.48 -16.49 -1.38
C GLY A 51 -6.69 -15.64 -2.63
N GLU A 52 -6.43 -14.33 -2.57
CA GLU A 52 -6.56 -13.43 -3.72
C GLU A 52 -5.40 -13.67 -4.70
N ARG A 53 -5.71 -14.21 -5.89
CA ARG A 53 -4.72 -14.49 -6.94
C ARG A 53 -4.84 -13.55 -8.14
N ASN A 54 -5.79 -12.62 -8.11
CA ASN A 54 -6.03 -11.70 -9.21
C ASN A 54 -4.98 -10.58 -9.21
N PRO A 55 -4.14 -10.45 -10.25
CA PRO A 55 -3.08 -9.43 -10.29
C PRO A 55 -3.64 -8.00 -10.24
N ALA A 56 -4.80 -7.77 -10.86
CA ALA A 56 -5.49 -6.49 -10.80
C ALA A 56 -5.96 -6.15 -9.38
N ALA A 57 -6.56 -7.11 -8.67
CA ALA A 57 -7.00 -6.92 -7.30
C ALA A 57 -5.83 -6.69 -6.33
N LEU A 58 -4.74 -7.47 -6.49
CA LEU A 58 -3.50 -7.29 -5.73
C LEU A 58 -2.90 -5.89 -5.95
N LYS A 59 -2.87 -5.41 -7.20
CA LYS A 59 -2.40 -4.06 -7.55
C LYS A 59 -3.28 -2.98 -6.93
N MET A 60 -4.60 -3.13 -7.01
CA MET A 60 -5.55 -2.16 -6.46
C MET A 60 -5.43 -2.08 -4.94
N ALA A 61 -5.37 -3.23 -4.24
CA ALA A 61 -5.19 -3.29 -2.79
C ALA A 61 -3.87 -2.65 -2.35
N ALA A 62 -2.79 -2.95 -3.08
CA ALA A 62 -1.49 -2.30 -2.91
C ALA A 62 -1.57 -0.78 -3.02
N LEU A 63 -2.18 -0.27 -4.09
CA LEU A 63 -2.26 1.16 -4.35
C LEU A 63 -3.20 1.86 -3.37
N ALA A 64 -4.27 1.21 -2.92
CA ALA A 64 -5.16 1.73 -1.89
C ALA A 64 -4.41 2.02 -0.58
N ALA A 65 -3.55 1.11 -0.13
CA ALA A 65 -2.72 1.29 1.07
C ALA A 65 -1.79 2.52 0.99
N VAL A 66 -1.23 2.77 -0.20
CA VAL A 66 -0.33 3.91 -0.49
C VAL A 66 -1.10 5.24 -0.51
N VAL A 67 -2.33 5.23 -1.04
CA VAL A 67 -3.20 6.42 -1.12
C VAL A 67 -3.65 6.85 0.28
N GLU A 68 -4.01 5.91 1.16
CA GLU A 68 -4.43 6.22 2.53
C GLU A 68 -3.32 6.88 3.37
N CYS A 69 -2.06 6.46 3.22
CA CYS A 69 -0.92 7.10 3.87
C CYS A 69 -0.64 8.53 3.37
N SER A 70 -1.03 8.87 2.13
CA SER A 70 -0.95 10.26 1.65
C SER A 70 -2.13 11.13 2.12
N HIS A 71 -3.25 10.53 2.52
CA HIS A 71 -4.47 11.26 2.84
C HIS A 71 -4.58 11.66 4.32
N TYR A 72 -3.76 11.10 5.21
CA TYR A 72 -3.80 11.41 6.64
C TYR A 72 -3.20 12.79 7.02
N SER A 73 -2.64 13.55 6.07
CA SER A 73 -2.08 14.89 6.35
C SER A 73 -3.00 16.07 6.00
N HIS A 74 -4.30 15.84 5.74
CA HIS A 74 -5.25 16.93 5.48
C HIS A 74 -6.39 17.04 6.50
N ASP A 75 -6.20 16.58 7.73
CA ASP A 75 -6.93 17.15 8.87
C ASP A 75 -6.00 18.16 9.56
N ILE A 76 -5.82 19.31 8.91
CA ILE A 76 -5.47 20.54 9.61
C ILE A 76 -6.80 21.02 10.19
N PRO A 77 -7.09 20.85 11.50
CA PRO A 77 -8.20 21.57 12.08
C PRO A 77 -7.91 23.06 11.87
N PRO A 78 -8.82 23.83 11.25
CA PRO A 78 -8.61 25.25 11.09
C PRO A 78 -8.52 25.82 12.51
N GLN A 79 -7.31 26.27 12.88
CA GLN A 79 -7.09 27.01 14.11
C GLN A 79 -8.10 28.16 14.13
N ARG A 80 -9.12 28.06 15.00
CA ARG A 80 -10.00 29.18 15.29
C ARG A 80 -9.14 30.25 15.95
N ARG A 81 -8.53 31.11 15.14
CA ARG A 81 -8.14 32.46 15.54
C ARG A 81 -9.43 33.17 15.96
N GLY A 82 -9.82 32.95 17.21
CA GLY A 82 -10.65 33.89 17.93
C GLY A 82 -9.81 35.15 18.11
N VAL A 83 -10.03 36.12 17.23
CA VAL A 83 -9.56 37.49 17.43
C VAL A 83 -10.11 38.01 18.78
N PRO A 84 -9.32 38.77 19.55
CA PRO A 84 -9.79 39.37 20.79
C PRO A 84 -10.64 40.60 20.46
N LEU A 85 -11.79 40.76 21.12
CA LEU A 85 -12.56 42.01 21.13
C LEU A 85 -13.65 41.93 22.23
N PRO A 86 -14.00 43.04 22.90
CA PRO A 86 -13.22 44.21 23.34
C PRO A 86 -12.85 44.19 24.83
#